data_AF-E9BRN5-F1
#
_entry.id   AF-E9BRN5-F1
#
_cell.length_a   1.000
_cell.length_b   1.000
_cell.length_c   1.000
_cell.angle_alpha   90.00
_cell.angle_beta   90.00
_cell.angle_gamma   90.00
#
_symmetry.space_group_name_H-M   'P 1'
#
loop_
_entity.id
_entity.type
_entity.pdbx_description
1 polymer ?
#
loop_
_entity_poly.entity_id
_entity_poly.type
_entity_poly.pdbx_seq_one_letter_code
_entity_poly.pdbx_strand_id
1 'polypeptide(L)' 'MSVARMNFSHGSHEYHRTTINNVRQAAAELGVNIAIALDTKGPEIRTGQFVGGEAVMERGATC' A
#
# COMPACT_ATOMS: atom_id res chain seq x y z
N MET A 1 1.57 -10.89 16.95
CA MET A 1 1.28 -9.70 16.13
C MET A 1 0.32 -8.82 16.90
N SER A 2 0.65 -7.56 17.15
CA SER A 2 -0.20 -6.65 17.95
C SER A 2 -0.94 -5.61 17.10
N VAL A 3 -0.46 -5.36 15.88
CA VAL A 3 -1.04 -4.40 14.93
C VAL A 3 -1.01 -5.00 13.52
N ALA A 4 -2.11 -4.89 12.79
CA ALA A 4 -2.19 -5.17 11.36
C ALA A 4 -2.14 -3.86 10.58
N ARG A 5 -1.09 -3.66 9.77
CA ARG A 5 -0.92 -2.47 8.92
C ARG A 5 -1.53 -2.71 7.55
N MET A 6 -2.41 -1.83 7.11
CA MET A 6 -2.94 -1.78 5.75
C MET A 6 -2.33 -0.61 5.01
N ASN A 7 -1.56 -0.91 3.97
CA ASN A 7 -0.92 0.10 3.14
C ASN A 7 -1.84 0.50 1.97
N PHE A 8 -2.40 1.70 2.01
CA PHE A 8 -3.33 2.23 0.99
C PHE A 8 -2.62 2.77 -0.25
N SER A 9 -1.29 2.73 -0.31
CA SER A 9 -0.57 2.95 -1.58
C SER A 9 -0.93 1.90 -2.64
N HIS A 10 -1.45 0.73 -2.21
CA HIS A 10 -1.84 -0.37 -3.07
C HIS A 10 -3.17 -1.00 -2.59
N GLY A 11 -3.83 -1.74 -3.48
CA GLY A 11 -5.06 -2.46 -3.16
C GLY A 11 -6.30 -1.58 -3.20
N SER A 12 -7.45 -2.21 -3.49
CA SER A 12 -8.76 -1.55 -3.47
C SER A 12 -9.34 -1.52 -2.05
N HIS A 13 -10.38 -0.72 -1.84
CA HIS A 13 -11.12 -0.73 -0.57
C HIS A 13 -11.74 -2.12 -0.28
N GLU A 14 -12.18 -2.85 -1.31
CA GLU A 14 -12.67 -4.24 -1.20
C GLU A 14 -11.61 -5.20 -0.64
N TYR A 15 -10.38 -5.07 -1.14
CA TYR A 15 -9.24 -5.86 -0.64
C TYR A 15 -8.99 -5.57 0.84
N HIS A 16 -8.87 -4.29 1.20
CA HIS A 16 -8.64 -3.88 2.59
C HIS A 16 -9.79 -4.28 3.52
N ARG A 17 -11.05 -4.21 3.06
CA ARG A 17 -12.23 -4.70 3.80
C ARG A 17 -12.12 -6.18 4.12
N THR A 18 -11.72 -7.00 3.14
CA THR A 18 -11.51 -8.43 3.35
C THR A 18 -10.42 -8.68 4.38
N THR A 19 -9.31 -7.95 4.30
CA THR A 19 -8.22 -8.04 5.29
C THR A 19 -8.69 -7.66 6.70
N ILE A 20 -9.46 -6.58 6.86
CA ILE A 20 -10.03 -6.17 8.15
C ILE A 20 -10.88 -7.30 8.75
N ASN A 21 -11.77 -7.87 7.96
CA ASN A 21 -12.68 -8.92 8.41
C ASN A 21 -11.89 -10.16 8.89
N ASN A 22 -10.88 -10.57 8.11
CA ASN A 22 -10.04 -11.72 8.45
C ASN A 22 -9.25 -11.47 9.75
N VAL A 23 -8.68 -10.27 9.93
CA VAL A 23 -7.95 -9.93 11.16
C VAL A 23 -8.89 -9.90 12.36
N ARG A 24 -10.10 -9.37 12.22
CA ARG A 24 -11.09 -9.33 13.30
C ARG A 24 -11.58 -10.73 13.68
N GLN A 25 -11.83 -11.58 12.69
CA GLN A 25 -12.19 -12.98 12.91
C GLN A 25 -11.08 -13.72 13.66
N ALA A 26 -9.84 -13.66 13.18
CA ALA A 26 -8.71 -14.32 13.82
C ALA A 26 -8.44 -13.80 15.25
N ALA A 27 -8.61 -12.49 15.48
CA ALA A 27 -8.50 -11.90 16.81
C ALA A 27 -9.57 -12.43 17.78
N ALA A 28 -10.81 -12.59 17.30
CA ALA A 28 -11.91 -13.15 18.09
C ALA A 28 -11.70 -14.64 18.40
N GLU A 29 -11.28 -15.44 17.41
CA GLU A 29 -11.00 -16.87 17.58
C GLU A 29 -9.88 -17.14 18.59
N LEU A 30 -8.86 -16.28 18.60
CA LEU A 30 -7.72 -16.39 19.51
C LEU A 30 -7.91 -15.65 20.85
N GLY A 31 -9.00 -14.90 21.01
CA GLY A 31 -9.27 -14.11 22.21
C GLY A 31 -8.25 -12.99 22.47
N VAL A 32 -7.62 -12.46 21.42
CA VAL A 32 -6.58 -11.42 21.51
C VAL A 32 -7.04 -10.10 20.92
N ASN A 33 -6.52 -8.99 21.45
CA ASN A 33 -6.76 -7.67 20.89
C ASN A 33 -5.68 -7.32 19.87
N ILE A 34 -6.08 -7.11 18.61
CA ILE A 34 -5.20 -6.65 17.53
C ILE A 34 -5.68 -5.30 17.04
N ALA A 35 -4.78 -4.31 17.02
CA ALA A 35 -5.06 -3.01 16.44
C ALA A 35 -4.96 -3.05 14.91
N ILE A 36 -5.66 -2.14 14.24
CA ILE A 36 -5.61 -1.98 12.79
C ILE A 36 -5.06 -0.59 12.50
N ALA A 37 -3.96 -0.52 11.76
CA ALA A 37 -3.34 0.73 11.33
C ALA A 37 -3.56 0.94 9.83
N LEU A 38 -4.22 2.04 9.47
CA LEU A 38 -4.39 2.46 8.09
C LEU A 38 -3.25 3.41 7.73
N ASP A 39 -2.43 3.01 6.77
CA ASP A 39 -1.31 3.79 6.29
C ASP A 39 -1.65 4.43 4.94
N THR A 40 -1.74 5.75 4.93
CA THR A 40 -2.13 6.53 3.77
C THR A 40 -1.00 6.58 2.74
N LYS A 41 -1.35 6.62 1.45
CA LYS A 41 -0.36 6.79 0.37
C LYS A 41 0.51 8.04 0.53
N GLY A 42 -0.09 9.14 0.99
CA GLY A 42 0.58 10.44 1.14
C GLY A 42 0.79 11.18 -0.19
N PRO A 43 1.32 12.41 -0.13
CA PRO A 43 1.67 13.20 -1.32
C PRO A 43 2.91 12.63 -2.02
N GLU A 44 2.93 12.69 -3.35
CA GLU A 44 4.05 12.21 -4.16
C GLU A 44 4.30 13.12 -5.38
N ILE A 45 5.56 13.19 -5.83
CA ILE A 45 5.95 13.82 -7.08
C ILE A 45 6.35 12.70 -8.04
N ARG A 46 5.71 12.63 -9.22
CA ARG A 46 5.97 11.61 -10.24
C ARG A 46 6.35 12.26 -11.57
N THR A 47 7.14 11.55 -12.36
CA THR A 47 7.37 11.90 -13.77
C THR A 47 6.12 11.65 -14.60
N GLY A 48 6.04 12.27 -15.78
CA GLY A 48 5.02 11.97 -16.78
C GLY A 48 5.22 10.58 -17.41
N GLN A 49 4.43 10.31 -18.45
CA GLN A 49 4.58 9.10 -19.27
C GLN A 49 5.70 9.30 -20.30
N PHE A 50 6.48 8.25 -20.53
CA PHE A 50 7.49 8.20 -21.60
C PHE A 50 6.93 7.48 -22.83
N VAL A 51 7.33 7.91 -24.02
CA VAL A 51 7.02 7.20 -25.27
C VAL A 51 7.71 5.83 -25.22
N GLY A 52 6.96 4.75 -25.43
CA GLY A 52 7.49 3.38 -25.31
C GLY A 52 7.60 2.86 -23.87
N GLY A 53 7.16 3.63 -22.86
CA GLY A 53 7.11 3.20 -21.46
C GLY A 53 8.41 3.35 -20.67
N GLU A 54 9.52 3.65 -21.35
CA GLU A 54 10.83 3.84 -20.74
C GLU A 54 11.62 4.95 -21.44
N ALA A 55 12.59 5.52 -20.75
CA ALA A 55 13.59 6.42 -21.31
C ALA A 55 14.94 6.14 -20.66
N VAL A 56 16.00 6.12 -21.47
CA VAL A 56 17.37 5.88 -21.00
C VAL A 56 18.10 7.22 -20.98
N MET A 57 18.73 7.52 -19.84
CA MET A 57 19.55 8.72 -19.66
C MET A 57 21.02 8.32 -19.53
N GLU A 58 21.85 8.80 -20.44
CA GLU A 58 23.30 8.63 -20.37
C GLU A 58 23.96 9.75 -19.58
N ARG A 59 25.12 9.46 -18.96
CA ARG A 59 25.87 10.44 -18.19
C ARG A 59 26.33 11.58 -19.11
N GLY A 60 25.90 12.80 -18.78
CA GLY A 60 26.24 14.00 -19.56
C GLY A 60 25.19 14.38 -20.62
N ALA A 61 24.14 13.57 -20.79
CA ALA A 61 23.00 13.94 -21.63
C ALA A 61 22.22 15.10 -21.01
N THR A 62 21.73 16.02 -21.87
CA THR A 62 20.80 17.08 -21.47
C THR A 62 19.38 16.58 -21.76
N CYS A 63 18.52 16.61 -20.75
CA CYS A 63 17.10 16.23 -20.86
C CYS A 63 16.21 17.41 -21.25
#